data_AF-A0A382PK95-F1
#
_entry.id   AF-A0A382PK95-F1
#
_cell.length_a   1.000
_cell.length_b   1.000
_cell.length_c   1.000
_cell.angle_alpha   90.00
_cell.angle_beta   90.00
_cell.angle_gamma   90.00
#
_symmetry.space_group_name_H-M   'P 1'
#
loop_
_entity.id
_entity.type
_entity.pdbx_description
1 polymer ?
#
loop_
_entity_poly.entity_id
_entity_poly.type
_entity_poly.pdbx_seq_one_letter_code
_entity_poly.pdbx_strand_id
1 'polypeptide(L)' 'MKIGSVKITSPVFLAPMAGVTDYAFRILCKEMGAGVVYSEFVSADGIIRENQKTLDLIRFHEKERPIGIQMFGSSP' A
#
# COMPACT_ATOMS: atom_id res chain seq x y z
N MET A 1 -0.81 2.94 18.14
CA MET A 1 0.02 4.03 17.58
C MET A 1 -0.88 5.03 16.84
N LYS A 2 -0.46 6.28 16.65
CA LYS A 2 -1.22 7.30 15.90
C LYS A 2 -0.27 8.08 14.99
N ILE A 3 -0.64 8.26 13.72
CA ILE A 3 0.09 9.08 12.73
C ILE A 3 -0.89 10.10 12.18
N GLY A 4 -0.73 11.38 12.52
CA GLY A 4 -1.72 12.42 12.17
C GLY A 4 -3.12 12.04 12.66
N SER A 5 -4.08 11.93 11.75
CA SER A 5 -5.46 11.47 12.02
C SER A 5 -5.64 9.95 11.99
N VAL A 6 -4.64 9.18 11.54
CA VAL A 6 -4.74 7.73 11.37
C VAL A 6 -4.44 7.01 12.70
N LYS A 7 -5.42 6.26 13.19
CA LYS A 7 -5.28 5.40 14.38
C LYS A 7 -4.83 4.00 13.95
N ILE A 8 -3.71 3.54 14.50
CA ILE A 8 -3.11 2.25 14.18
C ILE A 8 -3.24 1.34 15.42
N THR A 9 -3.96 0.23 15.25
CA THR A 9 -4.31 -0.70 16.33
C THR A 9 -3.15 -1.61 16.75
N SER A 10 -2.26 -1.95 15.81
CA SER A 10 -1.12 -2.85 16.01
C SER A 10 0.18 -2.19 15.52
N PRO A 11 1.32 -2.30 16.24
CA PRO A 11 2.59 -1.72 15.82
C PRO A 11 3.31 -2.55 14.73
N VAL A 12 2.62 -3.48 14.07
CA VAL A 12 3.16 -4.32 12.99
C VAL A 12 2.75 -3.75 11.63
N PHE A 13 3.72 -3.60 10.74
CA PHE A 13 3.53 -3.01 9.42
C PHE A 13 3.99 -4.04 8.37
N LEU A 14 3.13 -4.35 7.40
CA LEU A 14 3.50 -5.24 6.31
C LEU A 14 4.46 -4.52 5.37
N ALA A 15 5.66 -5.07 5.13
CA ALA A 15 6.60 -4.46 4.20
C ALA A 15 6.07 -4.50 2.75
N PRO A 16 6.28 -3.46 1.94
CA PRO A 16 5.96 -3.45 0.52
C PRO A 16 6.90 -4.35 -0.27
N MET A 17 6.35 -5.25 -1.11
CA MET A 17 7.11 -6.22 -1.88
C MET A 17 6.48 -6.41 -3.27
N ALA A 18 7.22 -6.04 -4.32
CA ALA A 18 6.76 -6.20 -5.70
C ALA A 18 6.48 -7.68 -6.03
N GLY A 19 5.34 -7.94 -6.67
CA GLY A 19 4.84 -9.27 -7.01
C GLY A 19 4.33 -10.10 -5.83
N VAL A 20 4.28 -9.53 -4.61
CA VAL A 20 3.86 -10.27 -3.39
C VAL A 20 2.73 -9.56 -2.67
N THR A 21 2.85 -8.25 -2.42
CA THR A 21 1.86 -7.49 -1.65
C THR A 21 0.68 -7.05 -2.51
N ASP A 22 -0.02 -8.00 -3.14
CA ASP A 22 -1.28 -7.75 -3.84
C ASP A 22 -2.45 -7.51 -2.87
N TYR A 23 -3.64 -7.20 -3.40
CA TYR A 23 -4.80 -6.89 -2.56
C TYR A 23 -5.21 -8.06 -1.65
N ALA A 24 -5.13 -9.31 -2.13
CA ALA A 24 -5.58 -10.49 -1.40
C ALA A 24 -4.65 -10.78 -0.23
N PHE A 25 -3.35 -10.70 -0.46
CA PHE A 25 -2.33 -10.88 0.56
C PHE A 25 -2.43 -9.80 1.65
N ARG A 26 -2.64 -8.54 1.26
CA ARG A 26 -2.79 -7.42 2.20
C ARG A 26 -4.02 -7.59 3.10
N ILE A 27 -5.15 -8.05 2.55
CA ILE A 27 -6.35 -8.35 3.34
C ILE A 27 -6.04 -9.45 4.37
N LEU A 28 -5.41 -10.54 3.95
CA LEU A 28 -5.05 -11.64 4.85
C LEU A 28 -4.13 -11.13 5.99
N CYS A 29 -3.11 -10.34 5.68
CA CYS A 29 -2.25 -9.75 6.71
C CYS A 29 -3.01 -8.82 7.67
N LYS A 30 -3.99 -8.04 7.18
CA LYS A 30 -4.87 -7.23 8.04
C LYS A 30 -5.69 -8.09 8.98
N GLU A 31 -6.27 -9.18 8.49
CA GLU A 31 -7.03 -10.14 9.30
C GLU A 31 -6.15 -10.83 10.35
N MET A 32 -4.86 -11.05 10.04
CA MET A 32 -3.86 -11.58 10.97
C MET A 32 -3.28 -10.54 11.96
N GLY A 33 -3.76 -9.30 11.94
CA GLY A 33 -3.39 -8.29 12.93
C GLY A 33 -2.28 -7.32 12.50
N ALA A 34 -1.94 -7.25 11.20
CA ALA A 34 -1.13 -6.14 10.70
C ALA A 34 -1.84 -4.82 10.98
N GLY A 35 -1.13 -3.83 11.52
CA GLY A 35 -1.64 -2.49 11.80
C GLY A 35 -1.84 -1.67 10.52
N VAL A 36 -0.86 -1.72 9.63
CA VAL A 36 -0.85 -1.04 8.32
C VAL A 36 -0.32 -2.01 7.27
N VAL A 37 -0.87 -1.93 6.06
CA VAL A 37 -0.38 -2.64 4.88
C VAL A 37 0.07 -1.66 3.81
N TYR A 38 0.94 -2.09 2.89
CA TYR A 38 1.45 -1.25 1.82
C TYR A 38 1.22 -1.90 0.46
N SER A 39 0.95 -1.09 -0.56
CA SER A 39 0.96 -1.53 -1.96
C SER A 39 2.33 -2.05 -2.38
N GLU A 40 2.40 -2.62 -3.57
CA GLU A 40 3.66 -2.78 -4.28
C GLU A 40 4.33 -1.43 -4.59
N PHE A 41 5.54 -1.46 -5.14
CA PHE A 41 6.27 -0.27 -5.60
C PHE A 41 5.60 0.36 -6.82
N VAL A 42 5.18 1.61 -6.69
CA VAL A 42 4.47 2.36 -7.74
C VAL A 42 5.38 3.44 -8.33
N SER A 43 5.55 3.45 -9.65
CA SER A 43 6.34 4.48 -10.33
C SER A 43 5.58 5.82 -10.37
N ALA A 44 6.21 6.90 -9.88
CA ALA A 44 5.67 8.25 -9.99
C ALA A 44 5.47 8.67 -11.46
N ASP A 45 6.47 8.41 -12.32
CA ASP A 45 6.35 8.66 -13.77
C ASP A 45 5.22 7.84 -14.41
N GLY A 46 5.04 6.60 -13.96
CA GLY A 46 3.94 5.73 -14.40
C GLY A 46 2.57 6.30 -14.05
N ILE A 47 2.42 6.91 -12.87
CA ILE A 47 1.19 7.60 -12.46
C ILE A 47 0.96 8.83 -13.34
N ILE A 48 1.97 9.68 -13.53
CA ILE A 48 1.88 10.92 -14.32
C ILE A 48 1.49 10.63 -15.77
N ARG A 49 1.99 9.52 -16.33
CA ARG A 49 1.69 9.08 -17.71
C ARG A 49 0.44 8.22 -17.82
N GLU A 50 -0.35 8.11 -16.75
CA GLU A 50 -1.58 7.30 -16.69
C GLU A 50 -1.37 5.86 -17.16
N ASN A 51 -0.22 5.27 -16.84
CA ASN A 51 0.07 3.90 -17.22
C ASN A 51 -0.89 2.95 -16.49
N GLN A 52 -1.70 2.21 -17.25
CA GLN A 52 -2.75 1.37 -16.67
C GLN A 52 -2.21 0.36 -15.64
N LYS A 53 -1.06 -0.27 -15.91
CA LYS A 53 -0.45 -1.21 -14.96
C LYS A 53 -0.10 -0.53 -13.65
N THR A 54 0.47 0.67 -13.71
CA THR A 54 0.80 1.47 -12.52
C THR A 54 -0.47 1.90 -11.77
N LEU A 55 -1.52 2.30 -12.49
CA LEU A 55 -2.80 2.65 -11.91
C LEU A 55 -3.52 1.45 -11.28
N ASP A 56 -3.28 0.24 -11.76
CA ASP A 56 -3.83 -0.96 -11.14
C ASP A 56 -3.13 -1.30 -9.81
N LEU A 57 -1.82 -1.00 -9.68
CA LEU A 57 -1.05 -1.20 -8.44
C LEU A 57 -1.50 -0.30 -7.29
N ILE A 58 -2.06 0.87 -7.57
CA ILE A 58 -2.58 1.80 -6.54
C ILE A 58 -4.01 1.46 -6.12
N ARG A 59 -4.68 0.50 -6.78
CA ARG A 59 -6.04 0.10 -6.39
C ARG A 59 -5.99 -0.72 -5.11
N PHE A 60 -6.96 -0.45 -4.24
CA PHE A 60 -7.15 -1.17 -2.99
C PHE A 60 -8.62 -1.21 -2.61
N HIS A 61 -8.96 -2.17 -1.76
CA HIS A 61 -10.26 -2.38 -1.17
C HIS A 61 -10.32 -1.72 0.22
N GLU A 62 -11.50 -1.25 0.64
CA GLU A 62 -11.69 -0.58 1.94
C GLU A 62 -11.23 -1.42 3.14
N LYS A 63 -11.34 -2.76 3.04
CA LYS A 63 -10.86 -3.72 4.06
C LYS A 63 -9.37 -3.63 4.35
N GLU A 64 -8.58 -3.08 3.43
CA GLU A 64 -7.13 -2.95 3.58
C GLU A 64 -6.75 -1.75 4.45
N ARG A 65 -7.69 -0.84 4.72
CA ARG A 65 -7.39 0.36 5.49
C ARG A 65 -7.01 0.03 6.93
N PRO A 66 -5.99 0.72 7.50
CA PRO A 66 -5.15 1.72 6.86
C PRO A 66 -4.09 1.11 5.92
N ILE A 67 -3.99 1.65 4.71
CA ILE A 67 -3.04 1.26 3.66
C ILE A 67 -2.15 2.45 3.27
N GLY A 68 -0.86 2.19 3.03
CA GLY A 68 0.07 3.12 2.40
C GLY A 68 0.34 2.76 0.94
N ILE A 69 0.48 3.76 0.07
CA ILE A 69 0.98 3.56 -1.30
C ILE A 69 2.46 3.93 -1.33
N GLN A 70 3.32 3.00 -1.72
CA GLN A 70 4.75 3.29 -1.85
C GLN A 70 5.06 3.75 -3.26
N MET A 71 5.51 5.00 -3.38
CA MET A 71 5.95 5.58 -4.64
C MET A 71 7.47 5.61 -4.74
N PHE A 72 7.99 5.47 -5.97
CA PHE A 72 9.38 5.74 -6.29
C PHE A 72 9.48 6.61 -7.56
N GLY A 73 10.50 7.46 -7.60
CA GLY A 73 10.74 8.40 -8.70
C GLY A 73 12.14 8.99 -8.60
N SER A 74 12.62 9.55 -9.71
CA SER A 74 13.95 10.18 -9.81
C SER A 74 13.89 11.70 -9.89
N SER A 75 12.72 12.28 -10.18
CA SER A 75 12.47 13.73 -10.11
C SER A 75 11.70 14.05 -8.83
N PRO A 76 12.22 14.94 -7.97
CA PRO A 76 11.41 15.66 -6.97
C PRO A 76 10.29 16.47 -7.65
#